data_AF-A0A8J5FNI7-F1
#
_entry.id   AF-A0A8J5FNI7-F1
#
_cell.length_a   1.000
_cell.length_b   1.000
_cell.length_c   1.000
_cell.angle_alpha   90.00
_cell.angle_beta   90.00
_cell.angle_gamma   90.00
#
_symmetry.space_group_name_H-M   'P 1'
#
loop_
_entity.id
_entity.type
_entity.pdbx_description
1 polymer ?
#
loop_
_entity_poly.entity_id
_entity_poly.type
_entity_poly.pdbx_seq_one_letter_code
_entity_poly.pdbx_strand_id
1 'polypeptide(L)'
;MSKLQSDVVKEAISQIIADSLEKKRKFTETIELQIGLKNYDPQKDKRFSGSVKLQHIPRPKMKVCMLGDAQHVEEAEKIGLDYMDVESLKKMNKNKKLVKKLAKKYHAFLASEAIIKQIPRLLGPGLNKAGKH
;
A
#
# COMPACT_ATOMS: atom_id res chain seq x y z
N MET A 1 -31.10 -13.92 -1.69
CA MET A 1 -30.14 -13.58 -2.77
C MET A 1 -29.33 -12.37 -2.28
N SER A 2 -28.01 -12.37 -2.12
CA SER A 2 -26.96 -13.29 -2.55
C SER A 2 -25.78 -13.11 -1.57
N LYS A 3 -25.55 -14.09 -0.69
CA LYS A 3 -24.20 -14.28 -0.15
C LYS A 3 -23.46 -15.03 -1.25
N LEU A 4 -22.37 -14.47 -1.76
CA LEU A 4 -21.43 -15.24 -2.57
C LEU A 4 -21.12 -16.52 -1.78
N GLN A 5 -21.47 -17.68 -2.33
CA GLN A 5 -21.15 -18.95 -1.70
C GLN A 5 -19.62 -19.07 -1.67
N SER A 6 -19.07 -19.24 -0.47
CA SER A 6 -17.64 -19.43 -0.26
C SER A 6 -17.07 -20.57 -1.10
N ASP A 7 -17.90 -21.57 -1.36
CA ASP A 7 -17.50 -22.80 -2.03
C ASP A 7 -17.31 -22.55 -3.53
N VAL A 8 -18.23 -21.81 -4.16
CA VAL A 8 -18.09 -21.38 -5.56
C VAL A 8 -16.83 -20.54 -5.77
N VAL A 9 -16.50 -19.67 -4.81
CA VAL A 9 -15.28 -18.84 -4.89
C VAL A 9 -14.03 -19.70 -4.75
N LYS A 10 -14.02 -20.69 -3.85
CA LYS A 10 -12.88 -21.60 -3.69
C LYS A 10 -12.68 -22.48 -4.92
N GLU A 11 -13.75 -23.02 -5.48
CA GLU A 11 -13.70 -23.82 -6.71
C GLU A 11 -13.14 -23.01 -7.89
N ALA A 12 -13.63 -21.79 -8.08
CA ALA A 12 -13.12 -20.90 -9.13
C ALA A 12 -11.62 -20.59 -8.95
N ILE A 13 -11.17 -20.35 -7.71
CA ILE A 13 -9.74 -20.13 -7.43
C ILE A 13 -8.91 -21.38 -7.74
N SER A 14 -9.38 -22.56 -7.34
CA SER A 14 -8.70 -23.83 -7.63
C SER A 14 -8.58 -24.09 -9.13
N GLN A 15 -9.61 -23.77 -9.90
CA GLN A 15 -9.60 -23.91 -11.36
C GLN A 15 -8.60 -22.96 -12.02
N ILE A 16 -8.57 -21.68 -11.61
CA ILE A 16 -7.59 -20.69 -12.12
C ILE A 16 -6.15 -21.14 -11.86
N ILE A 17 -5.89 -21.71 -10.68
CA ILE A 17 -4.56 -22.21 -10.31
C ILE A 17 -4.19 -23.43 -11.18
N ALA A 18 -5.13 -24.35 -11.43
CA ALA A 18 -4.90 -25.51 -12.28
C ALA A 18 -4.57 -25.09 -13.72
N ASP A 19 -5.34 -24.15 -14.30
CA ASP A 19 -5.13 -23.65 -15.66
C ASP A 19 -3.76 -22.95 -15.81
N SER A 20 -3.33 -22.23 -14.77
CA SER A 20 -2.02 -21.56 -14.70
C SER A 20 -0.86 -22.56 -14.69
N LEU A 21 -1.02 -23.69 -13.98
CA LEU A 21 -0.01 -24.76 -13.92
C LEU A 21 0.08 -25.56 -15.22
N GLU A 22 -1.04 -25.76 -15.89
CA GLU A 22 -1.13 -26.54 -17.13
C GLU A 22 -0.49 -25.78 -18.31
N LYS A 23 -0.70 -24.46 -18.40
CA LYS A 23 -0.08 -23.60 -19.43
C LYS A 23 0.94 -22.64 -18.85
N LYS A 24 2.11 -23.15 -18.48
CA LYS A 24 3.23 -22.33 -17.98
C LYS A 24 3.66 -21.25 -18.97
N ARG A 25 3.39 -19.99 -18.63
CA ARG A 25 3.89 -18.82 -19.35
C ARG A 25 5.30 -18.46 -18.86
N LYS A 26 6.14 -17.86 -19.72
CA LYS A 26 7.52 -17.46 -19.39
C LYS A 26 7.61 -16.18 -18.52
N PHE A 27 6.53 -15.78 -17.86
CA PHE A 27 6.48 -14.59 -17.00
C PHE A 27 5.65 -14.86 -15.75
N THR A 28 5.82 -14.03 -14.72
CA THR A 28 5.07 -14.12 -13.47
C THR A 28 3.64 -13.64 -13.68
N GLU A 29 2.67 -14.54 -13.56
CA GLU A 29 1.25 -14.23 -13.69
C GLU A 29 0.76 -13.39 -12.50
N THR A 30 -0.11 -12.42 -12.78
CA THR A 30 -0.75 -11.59 -11.75
C THR A 30 -2.25 -11.85 -11.79
N ILE A 31 -2.86 -12.09 -10.63
CA ILE A 31 -4.30 -12.26 -10.49
C ILE A 31 -4.90 -10.91 -10.07
N GLU A 32 -5.87 -10.42 -10.84
CA GLU A 32 -6.65 -9.24 -10.47
C GLU A 32 -7.97 -9.67 -9.83
N LEU A 33 -8.28 -9.09 -8.65
CA LEU A 33 -9.55 -9.29 -7.97
C LEU A 33 -10.47 -8.12 -8.28
N GLN A 34 -11.57 -8.37 -8.99
CA GLN A 34 -12.63 -7.41 -9.23
C GLN A 34 -13.81 -7.66 -8.28
N ILE A 35 -14.24 -6.61 -7.58
CA ILE A 35 -15.36 -6.68 -6.64
C ILE A 35 -16.53 -5.88 -7.23
N GLY A 36 -17.60 -6.59 -7.61
CA GLY A 36 -18.85 -5.96 -8.04
C GLY A 36 -19.81 -5.80 -6.88
N LEU A 37 -20.03 -4.57 -6.40
CA LEU A 37 -21.02 -4.27 -5.37
C LEU A 37 -22.38 -4.00 -6.04
N LYS A 38 -23.38 -4.86 -5.78
CA LYS A 38 -24.77 -4.62 -6.18
C LYS A 38 -25.50 -3.86 -5.08
N ASN A 39 -26.38 -2.93 -5.45
CA ASN A 39 -27.19 -2.11 -4.52
C ASN A 39 -26.38 -1.15 -3.63
N TYR A 40 -25.22 -0.68 -4.10
CA TYR A 40 -24.47 0.37 -3.41
C TYR A 40 -24.86 1.74 -3.95
N ASP A 41 -25.35 2.61 -3.07
CA ASP A 41 -25.65 4.01 -3.38
C ASP A 41 -24.50 4.91 -2.89
N PRO A 42 -23.63 5.41 -3.80
CA PRO A 42 -22.49 6.24 -3.43
C PRO A 42 -22.87 7.60 -2.84
N GLN A 43 -24.17 7.98 -2.85
CA GLN A 43 -24.65 9.20 -2.20
C GLN A 43 -24.93 9.01 -0.70
N LYS A 44 -25.36 7.82 -0.28
CA LYS A 44 -25.69 7.53 1.13
C LYS A 44 -24.46 7.11 1.94
N ASP A 45 -23.65 6.21 1.40
CA ASP A 45 -22.38 5.80 2.00
C ASP A 45 -21.27 6.09 1.01
N LYS A 46 -20.45 7.12 1.26
CA LYS A 46 -19.39 7.53 0.31
C LYS A 46 -18.14 6.65 0.32
N ARG A 47 -17.92 5.86 1.37
CA ARG A 47 -16.68 5.08 1.55
C ARG A 47 -16.96 3.71 2.13
N PHE A 48 -16.70 2.68 1.34
CA PHE A 48 -16.55 1.32 1.82
C PHE A 48 -15.07 1.04 2.06
N SER A 49 -14.66 0.95 3.33
CA SER A 49 -13.29 0.60 3.72
C SER A 49 -13.32 -0.68 4.57
N GLY A 50 -12.73 -1.75 4.06
CA GLY A 50 -12.53 -3.00 4.79
C GLY A 50 -11.08 -3.46 4.65
N SER A 51 -10.43 -3.76 5.77
CA SER A 51 -9.08 -4.32 5.78
C SER A 51 -9.17 -5.84 5.92
N VAL A 52 -8.69 -6.58 4.92
CA VAL A 52 -8.63 -8.04 4.97
C VAL A 52 -7.17 -8.47 4.93
N LYS A 53 -6.74 -9.24 5.91
CA LYS A 53 -5.40 -9.84 5.92
C LYS A 53 -5.41 -11.08 5.04
N LEU A 54 -4.69 -11.01 3.92
CA LEU A 54 -4.47 -12.17 3.06
C LEU A 54 -3.40 -13.08 3.68
N GLN A 55 -3.59 -14.39 3.56
CA GLN A 55 -2.63 -15.39 4.05
C GLN A 55 -1.35 -15.41 3.21
N HIS A 56 -1.48 -15.20 1.90
CA HIS A 56 -0.34 -15.10 0.99
C HIS A 56 0.03 -13.64 0.75
N ILE A 57 1.33 -13.34 0.70
CA ILE A 57 1.84 -11.98 0.50
C ILE A 57 1.61 -11.57 -0.96
N PRO A 58 0.65 -10.67 -1.27
CA PRO A 58 0.27 -10.35 -2.65
C PRO A 58 1.32 -9.48 -3.36
N ARG A 59 2.18 -8.79 -2.61
CA ARG A 59 3.30 -8.00 -3.13
C ARG A 59 4.57 -8.31 -2.33
N PRO A 60 5.40 -9.26 -2.77
CA PRO A 60 6.61 -9.65 -2.04
C PRO A 60 7.67 -8.53 -1.92
N LYS A 61 7.54 -7.43 -2.67
CA LYS A 61 8.47 -6.28 -2.66
C LYS A 61 7.81 -4.97 -2.20
N MET A 62 6.84 -5.04 -1.29
CA MET A 62 6.26 -3.82 -0.70
C MET A 62 7.28 -3.17 0.23
N LYS A 63 7.92 -2.10 -0.25
CA LYS A 63 8.83 -1.27 0.55
C LYS A 63 8.05 -0.21 1.32
N VAL A 64 8.14 -0.24 2.65
CA VAL A 64 7.56 0.76 3.56
C VAL A 64 8.70 1.61 4.11
N CYS A 65 8.49 2.92 4.26
CA CYS A 65 9.45 3.80 4.91
C CYS A 65 8.83 4.48 6.13
N MET A 66 9.57 4.47 7.24
CA MET A 66 9.19 5.09 8.51
C MET A 66 9.68 6.54 8.55
N LEU A 67 8.79 7.47 8.85
CA LEU A 67 9.06 8.90 9.02
C LEU A 67 8.79 9.24 10.50
N GLY A 68 9.85 9.26 11.31
CA GLY A 68 9.70 9.17 12.76
C GLY A 68 10.69 10.01 13.55
N ASP A 69 10.35 10.24 14.82
CA ASP A 69 11.29 10.75 15.82
C ASP A 69 12.31 9.65 16.19
N ALA A 70 13.32 10.01 16.99
CA ALA A 70 14.42 9.10 17.36
C ALA A 70 13.94 7.73 17.89
N GLN A 71 12.89 7.71 18.72
CA GLN A 71 12.31 6.45 19.24
C GLN A 71 11.79 5.52 18.12
N HIS A 72 11.04 6.07 17.17
CA HIS A 72 10.48 5.29 16.07
C HIS A 72 11.52 4.93 15.01
N VAL A 73 12.59 5.73 14.90
CA VAL A 73 13.75 5.42 14.06
C VAL A 73 14.51 4.22 14.63
N GLU A 74 14.73 4.18 15.95
CA GLU A 74 15.37 3.04 16.61
C GLU A 74 14.53 1.75 16.47
N GLU A 75 13.20 1.85 16.59
CA GLU A 75 12.31 0.71 16.36
C GLU A 75 12.35 0.24 14.90
N ALA A 76 12.32 1.17 13.95
CA ALA A 76 12.42 0.87 12.53
C ALA A 76 13.76 0.19 12.20
N GLU A 77 14.85 0.67 12.78
CA GLU A 77 16.19 0.10 12.61
C GLU A 77 16.29 -1.32 13.17
N LYS A 78 15.70 -1.58 14.35
CA LYS A 78 15.62 -2.93 14.93
C LYS A 78 14.85 -3.91 14.06
N ILE A 79 13.81 -3.43 13.36
CA ILE A 79 12.98 -4.23 12.45
C ILE A 79 13.63 -4.33 11.05
N GLY A 80 14.67 -3.54 10.76
CA GLY A 80 15.31 -3.46 9.44
C GLY A 80 14.47 -2.73 8.39
N LEU A 81 13.61 -1.78 8.82
CA LEU A 81 12.82 -0.92 7.95
C LEU A 81 13.60 0.35 7.57
N ASP A 82 13.47 0.77 6.31
CA ASP A 82 14.03 2.04 5.86
C ASP A 82 13.37 3.21 6.63
N TYR A 83 14.18 4.06 7.26
CA TYR A 83 13.70 5.21 8.03
C TYR A 83 14.20 6.54 7.47
N MET A 84 13.49 7.62 7.81
CA MET A 84 13.97 8.99 7.65
C MET A 84 13.61 9.81 8.88
N ASP A 85 14.60 10.58 9.31
CA ASP A 85 14.51 11.56 10.38
C ASP A 85 14.01 12.93 9.88
N VAL A 86 13.65 13.79 10.83
CA VAL A 86 13.15 15.14 10.56
C VAL A 86 14.18 16.00 9.84
N GLU A 87 15.47 15.83 10.08
CA GLU A 87 16.51 16.63 9.41
C GLU A 87 16.66 16.23 7.95
N SER A 88 16.62 14.93 7.65
CA SER A 88 16.58 14.44 6.27
C SER A 88 15.32 14.91 5.52
N LEU A 89 14.17 14.98 6.19
CA LEU A 89 12.95 15.53 5.62
C LEU A 89 13.05 17.04 5.36
N LYS A 90 13.70 17.78 6.27
CA LYS A 90 13.99 19.22 6.08
C LYS A 90 14.95 19.44 4.91
N LYS A 91 15.96 18.59 4.70
CA LYS A 91 16.87 18.69 3.53
C LYS A 91 16.13 18.52 2.20
N MET A 92 15.00 17.82 2.18
CA MET A 92 14.16 17.64 0.98
C MET A 92 13.21 18.81 0.69
N ASN A 93 13.26 19.89 1.49
CA ASN A 93 12.49 21.14 1.46
C ASN A 93 11.80 21.45 0.10
N LYS A 94 10.66 20.82 -0.16
CA LYS A 94 9.85 21.00 -1.39
C LYS A 94 10.56 20.69 -2.71
N ASN A 95 11.69 19.97 -2.73
CA ASN A 95 12.34 19.59 -3.97
C ASN A 95 11.54 18.51 -4.71
N LYS A 96 10.72 18.95 -5.66
CA LYS A 96 9.77 18.12 -6.43
C LYS A 96 10.42 16.91 -7.10
N LYS A 97 11.70 17.00 -7.53
CA LYS A 97 12.40 15.87 -8.18
C LYS A 97 12.74 14.77 -7.16
N LEU A 98 13.29 15.15 -6.02
CA LEU A 98 13.67 14.21 -4.96
C LEU A 98 12.43 13.57 -4.33
N VAL A 99 11.39 14.35 -4.04
CA VAL A 99 10.13 13.84 -3.48
C VAL A 99 9.45 12.86 -4.45
N LYS A 100 9.46 13.13 -5.76
CA LYS A 100 8.95 12.17 -6.76
C LYS A 100 9.79 10.89 -6.83
N LYS A 101 11.11 10.98 -6.69
CA LYS A 101 12.00 9.80 -6.67
C LYS A 101 11.72 8.94 -5.43
N LEU A 102 11.49 9.58 -4.30
CA LEU A 102 11.18 8.95 -3.02
C LEU A 102 9.80 8.26 -3.05
N ALA A 103 8.78 8.96 -3.57
CA ALA A 103 7.45 8.39 -3.78
C ALA A 103 7.44 7.17 -4.73
N LYS A 104 8.35 7.13 -5.72
CA LYS A 104 8.49 5.96 -6.61
C LYS A 104 9.24 4.79 -5.94
N LYS A 105 10.15 5.07 -5.00
CA LYS A 105 10.97 4.05 -4.33
C LYS A 105 10.17 3.24 -3.31
N TYR A 106 9.31 3.91 -2.54
CA TYR A 106 8.53 3.30 -1.46
C TYR A 106 7.07 3.20 -1.83
N HIS A 107 6.38 2.15 -1.39
CA HIS A 107 4.96 1.93 -1.67
C HIS A 107 4.07 2.65 -0.66
N ALA A 108 4.44 2.61 0.62
CA ALA A 108 3.74 3.27 1.72
C ALA A 108 4.74 3.99 2.63
N PHE A 109 4.26 5.01 3.33
CA PHE A 109 4.98 5.70 4.40
C PHE A 109 4.19 5.53 5.69
N LEU A 110 4.89 5.34 6.78
CA LEU A 110 4.31 5.36 8.11
C LEU A 110 4.95 6.53 8.85
N ALA A 111 4.12 7.42 9.39
CA ALA A 111 4.59 8.61 10.06
C ALA A 111 4.19 8.63 11.53
N SER A 112 5.11 9.04 12.40
CA SER A 112 4.81 9.31 13.80
C SER A 112 3.91 10.53 13.94
N GLU A 113 3.09 10.57 14.99
CA GLU A 113 2.10 11.62 15.21
C GLU A 113 2.72 13.03 15.29
N ALA A 114 3.92 13.17 15.84
CA ALA A 114 4.61 14.44 15.92
C ALA A 114 5.01 15.02 14.55
N ILE A 115 5.28 14.14 13.57
CA ILE A 115 5.82 14.50 12.26
C ILE A 115 4.71 14.58 11.21
N ILE A 116 3.60 13.84 11.37
CA ILE A 116 2.51 13.77 10.38
C ILE A 116 1.96 15.16 10.02
N LYS A 117 1.89 16.07 10.99
CA LYS A 117 1.43 17.46 10.82
C LYS A 117 2.42 18.31 10.02
N GLN A 118 3.71 17.97 10.05
CA GLN A 118 4.78 18.71 9.39
C GLN A 118 5.04 18.22 7.96
N ILE A 119 4.69 16.97 7.64
CA ILE A 119 4.92 16.33 6.32
C ILE A 119 4.41 17.17 5.15
N PRO A 120 3.15 17.68 5.14
CA PRO A 120 2.66 18.47 4.02
C PRO A 120 3.45 19.77 3.82
N ARG A 121 3.95 20.37 4.90
CA ARG A 121 4.72 21.63 4.85
C ARG A 121 6.14 21.41 4.34
N LEU A 122 6.79 20.33 4.76
CA LEU A 122 8.20 20.01 4.44
C LEU A 122 8.37 19.38 3.05
N LEU A 123 7.52 18.41 2.70
CA LEU A 123 7.61 17.69 1.43
C LEU A 123 6.69 18.25 0.34
N GLY A 124 5.78 19.15 0.70
CA GLY A 124 4.79 19.71 -0.22
C GLY A 124 3.77 18.66 -0.70
N PRO A 125 2.95 18.98 -1.72
CA PRO A 125 1.88 18.09 -2.20
C PRO A 125 2.40 16.87 -2.97
N GLY A 126 3.72 16.66 -3.05
CA GLY A 126 4.34 15.64 -3.89
C GLY A 126 3.98 14.20 -3.50
N LEU A 127 3.92 13.90 -2.18
CA LEU A 127 3.50 12.59 -1.68
C LEU A 127 1.99 12.37 -1.80
N ASN A 128 1.20 13.39 -1.46
CA ASN A 128 -0.26 13.29 -1.51
C ASN A 128 -0.78 13.10 -2.95
N LYS A 129 -0.20 13.82 -3.92
CA LYS A 129 -0.52 13.61 -5.36
C LYS A 129 -0.13 12.22 -5.88
N ALA A 130 0.81 11.54 -5.22
CA ALA A 130 1.20 10.18 -5.58
C ALA A 130 0.26 9.11 -4.98
N GLY A 131 -0.80 9.52 -4.28
CA GLY A 131 -1.74 8.61 -3.63
C GLY A 131 -1.16 7.89 -2.42
N LYS A 132 -0.13 8.46 -1.77
CA LYS A 132 0.58 7.86 -0.64
C LYS A 132 0.30 8.67 0.63
N HIS A 133 -0.96 8.61 1.04
CA HIS A 133 -1.49 9.20 2.27
C HIS A 133 -1.59 8.14 3.37
#